data_AF-A0AAU9ZC90-F1
#
_entry.id   AF-A0AAU9ZC90-F1
#
_cell.length_a   1.000
_cell.length_b   1.000
_cell.length_c   1.000
_cell.angle_alpha   90.00
_cell.angle_beta   90.00
_cell.angle_gamma   90.00
#
_symmetry.space_group_name_H-M   'P 1'
#
loop_
_entity.id
_entity.type
_entity.pdbx_description
1 polymer ?
#
loop_
_entity_poly.entity_id
_entity_poly.type
_entity_poly.pdbx_seq_one_letter_code
_entity_poly.pdbx_strand_id
1 'polypeptide(L)'
;MAASVPWACCAVLAATAAAVYTQKHSPQEAPHVQYERLGSDVMLPCGTASWDAAVTWRVNGTDLAPDLLNGSQLVLRSLELGHSGLYACFHRDSWHLRHQVLLHVGLAGLRSP
;
A
#
# COMPACT_ATOMS: atom_id res chain seq x y z
N MET A 1 37.07 -47.34 -12.24
CA MET A 1 36.35 -47.11 -10.97
C MET A 1 35.43 -45.92 -11.20
N ALA A 2 34.16 -46.15 -11.50
CA ALA A 2 33.20 -45.10 -11.81
C ALA A 2 32.62 -44.57 -10.49
N ALA A 3 32.96 -43.33 -10.13
CA ALA A 3 32.41 -42.67 -8.96
C ALA A 3 30.92 -42.43 -9.17
N SER A 4 30.09 -43.20 -8.49
CA SER A 4 28.66 -42.96 -8.31
C SER A 4 28.48 -41.75 -7.41
N VAL A 5 28.64 -40.55 -7.99
CA VAL A 5 28.35 -39.29 -7.29
C VAL A 5 26.83 -39.26 -7.04
N PRO A 6 26.39 -39.11 -5.78
CA PRO A 6 25.04 -39.50 -5.40
C PRO A 6 24.04 -38.50 -5.93
N TRP A 7 23.04 -39.03 -6.63
CA TRP A 7 21.81 -38.40 -7.13
C TRP A 7 21.11 -37.47 -6.11
N ALA A 8 21.41 -37.63 -4.82
CA ALA A 8 20.94 -36.79 -3.72
C ALA A 8 21.29 -35.29 -3.85
N CYS A 9 22.45 -34.92 -4.43
CA CYS A 9 22.82 -33.50 -4.56
C CYS A 9 21.88 -32.70 -5.49
N CYS A 10 21.39 -33.33 -6.56
CA CYS A 10 20.49 -32.67 -7.51
C CYS A 10 19.09 -32.44 -6.93
N ALA A 11 18.61 -33.35 -6.08
CA ALA A 11 17.29 -33.22 -5.45
C ALA A 11 17.25 -32.05 -4.45
N VAL A 12 18.34 -31.85 -3.69
CA VAL A 12 18.43 -30.75 -2.71
C VAL A 12 18.53 -29.38 -3.40
N LEU A 13 19.27 -29.29 -4.51
CA LEU A 13 19.35 -28.05 -5.30
C LEU A 13 18.01 -27.71 -5.99
N ALA A 14 17.27 -28.72 -6.48
CA ALA A 14 15.94 -28.48 -7.05
C ALA A 14 14.93 -28.01 -5.99
N ALA A 15 14.98 -28.58 -4.78
CA ALA A 15 14.08 -28.20 -3.70
C ALA A 15 14.31 -26.76 -3.21
N THR A 16 15.57 -26.30 -3.16
CA THR A 16 15.91 -24.92 -2.77
C THR A 16 15.52 -23.91 -3.85
N ALA A 17 15.72 -24.21 -5.13
CA ALA A 17 15.27 -23.36 -6.23
C ALA A 17 13.73 -23.19 -6.24
N ALA A 18 12.99 -24.26 -5.95
CA ALA A 18 11.53 -24.22 -5.87
C ALA A 18 11.02 -23.37 -4.69
N ALA A 19 11.68 -23.42 -3.53
CA ALA A 19 11.32 -22.59 -2.37
C ALA A 19 11.56 -21.08 -2.60
N VAL A 20 12.56 -20.72 -3.40
CA VAL A 20 12.81 -19.32 -3.79
C VAL A 20 11.82 -18.86 -4.86
N TYR A 21 11.44 -19.73 -5.81
CA TYR A 21 10.45 -19.39 -6.84
C TYR A 21 9.01 -19.26 -6.30
N THR A 22 8.74 -19.84 -5.14
CA THR A 22 7.48 -19.64 -4.41
C THR A 22 7.58 -18.52 -3.38
N GLN A 23 8.57 -17.60 -3.49
CA GLN A 23 8.39 -16.27 -2.93
C GLN A 23 7.11 -15.69 -3.53
N LYS A 24 6.04 -15.85 -2.77
CA LYS A 24 4.81 -15.09 -2.83
C LYS A 24 5.21 -13.62 -2.88
N HIS A 25 5.40 -13.11 -4.08
CA HIS A 25 5.04 -11.74 -4.37
C HIS A 25 3.56 -11.69 -3.96
N SER A 26 3.30 -11.24 -2.73
CA SER A 26 2.02 -10.64 -2.41
C SER A 26 1.75 -9.69 -3.57
N PRO A 27 0.61 -9.80 -4.25
CA PRO A 27 0.26 -8.81 -5.25
C PRO A 27 0.23 -7.50 -4.50
N GLN A 28 1.30 -6.71 -4.60
CA GLN A 28 1.33 -5.35 -4.12
C GLN A 28 0.47 -4.63 -5.15
N GLU A 29 -0.84 -4.69 -4.94
CA GLU A 29 -1.87 -4.07 -5.75
C GLU A 29 -1.40 -2.64 -6.01
N ALA A 30 -1.15 -2.33 -7.29
CA ALA A 30 -0.65 -1.01 -7.66
C ALA A 30 -1.53 0.04 -6.98
N PRO A 31 -0.93 1.07 -6.35
CA PRO A 31 -1.71 1.99 -5.55
C PRO A 31 -2.78 2.64 -6.41
N HIS A 32 -4.01 2.70 -5.87
CA HIS A 32 -5.12 3.30 -6.59
C HIS A 32 -4.80 4.78 -6.83
N VAL A 33 -4.92 5.26 -8.07
CA VAL A 33 -4.64 6.67 -8.37
C VAL A 33 -5.93 7.46 -8.23
N GLN A 34 -5.92 8.49 -7.38
CA GLN A 34 -7.06 9.37 -7.15
C GLN A 34 -6.68 10.81 -7.45
N TYR A 35 -7.51 11.48 -8.23
CA TYR A 35 -7.33 12.88 -8.59
C TYR A 35 -8.36 13.72 -7.85
N GLU A 36 -7.88 14.74 -7.14
CA GLU A 36 -8.72 15.66 -6.40
C GLU A 36 -8.45 17.10 -6.79
N ARG A 37 -9.46 17.94 -6.58
CA ARG A 37 -9.40 19.36 -6.93
C ARG A 37 -8.75 20.15 -5.79
N LEU A 38 -7.92 21.11 -6.14
CA LEU A 38 -7.42 22.09 -5.16
C LEU A 38 -8.58 22.83 -4.48
N GLY A 39 -8.56 22.86 -3.16
CA GLY A 39 -9.57 23.45 -2.28
C GLY A 39 -10.77 22.55 -1.97
N SER A 40 -10.85 21.33 -2.52
CA SER A 40 -11.91 20.38 -2.14
C SER A 40 -11.59 19.67 -0.82
N ASP A 41 -12.62 19.08 -0.22
CA ASP A 41 -12.50 18.17 0.91
C ASP A 41 -12.63 16.74 0.39
N VAL A 42 -11.75 15.84 0.83
CA VAL A 42 -11.78 14.42 0.46
C VAL A 42 -11.72 13.54 1.70
N MET A 43 -12.39 12.41 1.62
CA MET A 43 -12.36 11.37 2.64
C MET A 43 -11.86 10.07 2.02
N LEU A 44 -10.70 9.61 2.48
CA LEU A 44 -10.05 8.42 1.96
C LEU A 44 -10.40 7.22 2.87
N PRO A 45 -11.12 6.20 2.36
CA PRO A 45 -11.43 5.00 3.13
C PRO A 45 -10.21 4.08 3.26
N CYS A 46 -10.07 3.40 4.39
CA CYS A 46 -9.05 2.36 4.58
C CYS A 46 -9.51 1.02 3.98
N GLY A 47 -9.75 1.00 2.67
CA GLY A 47 -10.28 -0.18 1.97
C GLY A 47 -11.63 -0.64 2.54
N THR A 48 -11.73 -1.92 2.88
CA THR A 48 -12.94 -2.53 3.47
C THR A 48 -12.91 -2.58 5.01
N ALA A 49 -12.00 -1.84 5.65
CA ALA A 49 -11.95 -1.78 7.11
C ALA A 49 -13.27 -1.22 7.68
N SER A 50 -13.72 -1.76 8.82
CA SER A 50 -14.86 -1.20 9.54
C SER A 50 -14.54 0.22 10.01
N TRP A 51 -15.57 1.01 10.26
CA TRP A 51 -15.43 2.40 10.70
C TRP A 51 -14.65 2.53 12.01
N ASP A 52 -14.86 1.59 12.93
CA ASP A 52 -14.27 1.51 14.26
C ASP A 52 -12.90 0.79 14.28
N ALA A 53 -12.40 0.35 13.12
CA ALA A 53 -11.12 -0.34 13.04
C ALA A 53 -9.97 0.59 13.44
N ALA A 54 -9.10 0.11 14.33
CA ALA A 54 -7.88 0.80 14.70
C ALA A 54 -6.86 0.72 13.55
N VAL A 55 -6.56 1.88 12.96
CA VAL A 55 -5.66 1.99 11.80
C VAL A 55 -4.62 3.07 12.02
N THR A 56 -3.53 2.95 11.26
CA THR A 56 -2.48 3.96 11.17
C THR A 56 -2.39 4.42 9.74
N TRP A 57 -2.48 5.74 9.51
CA TRP A 57 -2.32 6.33 8.20
C TRP A 57 -0.93 6.95 8.04
N ARG A 58 -0.33 6.75 6.87
CA ARG A 58 0.95 7.34 6.48
C ARG A 58 0.85 8.05 5.16
N VAL A 59 1.54 9.18 5.04
CA VAL A 59 1.77 9.87 3.77
C VAL A 59 3.26 9.84 3.45
N ASN A 60 3.62 9.31 2.28
CA ASN A 60 5.02 9.17 1.84
C ASN A 60 5.92 8.51 2.92
N GLY A 61 5.38 7.55 3.66
CA GLY A 61 6.09 6.84 4.74
C GLY A 61 6.11 7.56 6.10
N THR A 62 5.54 8.75 6.22
CA THR A 62 5.45 9.50 7.49
C THR A 62 4.10 9.30 8.13
N ASP A 63 4.06 9.02 9.44
CA ASP A 63 2.82 8.87 10.20
C ASP A 63 2.02 10.18 10.26
N LEU A 64 0.74 10.10 9.96
CA LEU A 64 -0.19 11.20 10.06
C LEU A 64 -0.74 11.33 11.48
N ALA A 65 -1.07 12.55 11.85
CA ALA A 65 -1.63 12.84 13.16
C ALA A 65 -3.10 12.35 13.26
N PRO A 66 -3.53 11.81 14.42
CA PRO A 66 -4.82 11.14 14.56
C PRO A 66 -6.03 12.09 14.50
N ASP A 67 -5.82 13.39 14.64
CA ASP A 67 -6.82 14.46 14.49
C ASP A 67 -7.35 14.60 13.05
N LEU A 68 -6.59 14.14 12.07
CA LEU A 68 -7.02 14.08 10.67
C LEU A 68 -7.92 12.86 10.38
N LEU A 69 -8.07 11.95 11.34
CA LEU A 69 -8.83 10.72 11.20
C LEU A 69 -10.25 10.92 11.72
N ASN A 70 -11.20 10.35 10.99
CA ASN A 70 -12.55 10.14 11.47
C ASN A 70 -12.79 8.64 11.40
N GLY A 71 -12.73 7.96 12.55
CA GLY A 71 -12.68 6.50 12.61
C GLY A 71 -11.48 5.92 11.85
N SER A 72 -11.73 4.98 10.95
CA SER A 72 -10.71 4.39 10.07
C SER A 72 -10.44 5.18 8.78
N GLN A 73 -11.17 6.28 8.55
CA GLN A 73 -11.08 7.10 7.35
C GLN A 73 -10.19 8.32 7.59
N LEU A 74 -9.40 8.68 6.57
CA LEU A 74 -8.59 9.90 6.60
C LEU A 74 -9.37 11.05 5.96
N VAL A 75 -9.51 12.17 6.68
CA VAL A 75 -10.22 13.36 6.22
C VAL A 75 -9.23 14.47 5.92
N LEU A 76 -9.10 14.84 4.65
CA LEU A 76 -8.29 15.97 4.21
C LEU A 76 -9.22 17.09 3.78
N ARG A 77 -9.09 18.26 4.41
CA ARG A 77 -9.93 19.43 4.14
C ARG A 77 -9.12 20.50 3.41
N SER A 78 -9.78 21.25 2.53
CA SER A 78 -9.19 22.35 1.79
C SER A 78 -7.87 21.95 1.12
N LEU A 79 -7.94 20.92 0.27
CA LEU A 79 -6.76 20.31 -0.34
C LEU A 79 -5.84 21.34 -1.02
N GLU A 80 -4.55 21.19 -0.79
CA GLU A 80 -3.50 22.00 -1.40
C GLU A 80 -2.59 21.11 -2.26
N LEU A 81 -1.79 21.70 -3.16
CA LEU A 81 -0.85 20.92 -3.99
C LEU A 81 0.07 20.02 -3.16
N GLY A 82 0.47 20.48 -1.97
CA GLY A 82 1.32 19.74 -1.02
C GLY A 82 0.66 18.50 -0.41
N HIS A 83 -0.66 18.33 -0.55
CA HIS A 83 -1.35 17.11 -0.14
C HIS A 83 -1.18 15.97 -1.17
N SER A 84 -0.55 16.22 -2.32
CA SER A 84 -0.25 15.14 -3.27
C SER A 84 0.79 14.17 -2.71
N GLY A 85 0.52 12.87 -2.82
CA GLY A 85 1.42 11.86 -2.27
C GLY A 85 0.80 10.47 -2.18
N LEU A 86 1.61 9.51 -1.75
CA LEU A 86 1.16 8.16 -1.50
C LEU A 86 0.62 8.04 -0.07
N TYR A 87 -0.68 7.83 0.06
CA TYR A 87 -1.34 7.57 1.32
C TYR A 87 -1.50 6.07 1.51
N ALA A 88 -1.05 5.56 2.64
CA ALA A 88 -1.11 4.15 2.97
C ALA A 88 -1.77 3.97 4.34
N CYS A 89 -2.75 3.08 4.40
CA CYS A 89 -3.43 2.68 5.62
C CYS A 89 -2.94 1.31 6.08
N PHE A 90 -2.56 1.23 7.34
CA PHE A 90 -2.07 0.02 7.99
C PHE A 90 -2.99 -0.38 9.13
N HIS A 91 -3.07 -1.68 9.40
CA HIS A 91 -3.63 -2.15 10.65
C HIS A 91 -2.71 -1.74 11.82
N ARG A 92 -3.28 -1.18 12.89
CA ARG A 92 -2.48 -0.59 13.98
C ARG A 92 -1.54 -1.59 14.66
N ASP A 93 -1.99 -2.82 14.88
CA ASP A 93 -1.22 -3.81 15.65
C ASP A 93 -0.27 -4.63 14.78
N SER A 94 -0.73 -5.02 13.58
CA SER A 94 0.01 -5.95 12.72
C SER A 94 0.86 -5.27 11.67
N TRP A 95 0.74 -3.95 11.52
CA TRP A 95 1.42 -3.18 10.46
C TRP A 95 1.18 -3.71 9.05
N HIS A 96 0.12 -4.50 8.86
CA HIS A 96 -0.23 -5.03 7.57
C HIS A 96 -0.87 -3.91 6.73
N LEU A 97 -0.35 -3.69 5.53
CA LEU A 97 -0.91 -2.75 4.57
C LEU A 97 -2.32 -3.21 4.20
N ARG A 98 -3.30 -2.32 4.35
CA ARG A 98 -4.72 -2.59 4.02
C ARG A 98 -5.12 -1.93 2.71
N HIS A 99 -4.75 -0.67 2.54
CA HIS A 99 -5.11 0.11 1.38
C HIS A 99 -4.04 1.15 1.10
N GLN A 100 -3.83 1.46 -0.18
CA GLN A 100 -2.92 2.52 -0.61
C GLN A 100 -3.49 3.27 -1.80
N VAL A 101 -3.37 4.59 -1.75
CA VAL A 101 -3.87 5.50 -2.77
C VAL A 101 -2.81 6.57 -3.08
N LEU A 102 -2.52 6.75 -4.36
CA LEU A 102 -1.70 7.86 -4.85
C LEU A 102 -2.64 9.04 -5.13
N LEU A 103 -2.64 10.03 -4.24
CA LEU A 103 -3.45 11.22 -4.34
C LEU A 103 -2.72 12.28 -5.16
N HIS A 104 -3.37 12.76 -6.22
CA HIS A 104 -2.91 13.90 -7.02
C HIS A 104 -3.88 15.06 -6.85
N VAL A 105 -3.40 16.15 -6.28
CA VAL A 105 -4.19 17.38 -6.13
C VAL A 105 -3.80 18.36 -7.22
N GLY A 106 -4.78 18.83 -7.99
CA GLY A 106 -4.54 19.75 -9.09
C GLY A 106 -5.67 20.74 -9.31
N LEU A 107 -5.43 21.68 -10.21
CA LEU A 107 -6.47 22.59 -10.69
C LEU A 107 -7.42 21.78 -11.59
N ALA A 108 -8.71 21.73 -11.23
CA ALA A 108 -9.73 21.16 -12.09
C ALA A 108 -9.80 21.99 -13.39
N GLY A 109 -9.29 21.43 -14.49
CA GLY A 109 -9.20 22.12 -15.78
C GLY A 109 -8.27 21.45 -16.79
N LEU A 110 -7.32 20.62 -16.34
CA LEU A 110 -6.45 19.83 -17.24
C LEU A 110 -6.73 18.34 -17.05
N ARG A 111 -7.91 17.90 -17.51
CA ARG A 111 -8.18 16.49 -17.77
C ARG A 111 -7.46 16.16 -19.08
N SER A 112 -6.17 15.81 -18.98
CA SER A 112 -5.40 15.34 -20.13
C SER A 112 -6.04 14.04 -20.65
N PRO A 113 -6.36 13.94 -21.96
CA PRO A 113 -6.90 12.73 -22.58
C PRO A 113 -5.86 11.61 -22.66
#